data_AF-A0A0B1TV09-F1
#
_entry.id   AF-A0A0B1TV09-F1
#
_cell.length_a   1.000
_cell.length_b   1.000
_cell.length_c   1.000
_cell.angle_alpha   90.00
_cell.angle_beta   90.00
_cell.angle_gamma   90.00
#
_symmetry.space_group_name_H-M   'P 1'
#
loop_
_entity.id
_entity.type
_entity.pdbx_description
1 polymer ?
#
loop_
_entity_poly.entity_id
_entity_poly.type
_entity_poly.pdbx_seq_one_letter_code
_entity_poly.pdbx_strand_id
1 'polypeptide(L)'
;MSFELLRAIKTFRVPHLPTEKINIRVGLHTGAVVTGVVGMTMPRYCLFGDAVNTASRMESNGKPGRVHISTETMKFLTVVIGGYRTEPRGEVIVKGKGALETHWLLTPEEQERINDVVLRIEESLSVAIKIFYCTRSETCCGNNIN
;
A
#
# COMPACT_ATOMS: atom_id res chain seq x y z
N MET A 1 -11.34 6.07 3.88
CA MET A 1 -11.31 6.42 5.32
C MET A 1 -9.91 6.42 5.92
N SER A 2 -9.15 5.31 5.87
CA SER A 2 -7.80 5.24 6.48
C SER A 2 -6.82 6.31 5.96
N PHE A 3 -6.77 6.53 4.65
CA PHE A 3 -5.92 7.57 4.06
C PHE A 3 -6.29 8.98 4.50
N GLU A 4 -7.58 9.27 4.61
CA GLU A 4 -8.05 10.58 5.03
C GLU A 4 -7.64 10.88 6.47
N LEU A 5 -7.69 9.87 7.35
CA LEU A 5 -7.21 10.00 8.71
C LEU A 5 -5.69 10.28 8.75
N LEU A 6 -4.90 9.55 7.95
CA LEU A 6 -3.46 9.81 7.81
C LEU A 6 -3.18 11.23 7.29
N ARG A 7 -4.01 11.75 6.39
CA ARG A 7 -3.90 13.10 5.85
C ARG A 7 -4.26 14.16 6.90
N ALA A 8 -5.36 13.96 7.62
CA ALA A 8 -5.80 14.87 8.69
C ALA A 8 -4.79 14.97 9.83
N ILE A 9 -4.15 13.85 10.20
CA ILE A 9 -3.17 13.84 11.28
C ILE A 9 -1.89 14.59 10.92
N LYS A 10 -1.54 14.71 9.63
CA LYS A 10 -0.38 15.52 9.20
C LYS A 10 -0.56 17.01 9.48
N THR A 11 -1.79 17.51 9.44
CA THR A 11 -2.11 18.93 9.68
C THR A 11 -2.54 19.20 11.12
N PHE A 12 -2.93 18.17 11.86
CA PHE A 12 -3.34 18.28 13.25
C PHE A 12 -2.17 18.65 14.18
N ARG A 13 -2.44 19.57 15.11
CA ARG A 13 -1.48 20.04 16.11
C ARG A 13 -2.08 19.93 17.50
N VAL A 14 -1.29 19.44 18.46
CA VAL A 14 -1.70 19.37 19.86
C VAL A 14 -1.47 20.74 20.50
N PRO A 15 -2.51 21.39 21.07
CA PRO A 15 -2.37 22.73 21.66
C PRO A 15 -1.27 22.82 22.73
N HIS A 16 -1.15 21.77 23.54
CA HIS A 16 -0.23 21.68 24.67
C HIS A 16 1.19 21.23 24.27
N LEU A 17 1.37 20.65 23.07
CA LEU A 17 2.66 20.15 22.55
C LEU A 17 2.79 20.49 21.05
N PRO A 18 3.07 21.76 20.70
CA PRO A 18 3.05 22.22 19.31
C PRO A 18 4.19 21.65 18.44
N THR A 19 5.32 21.28 19.07
CA THR A 19 6.52 20.75 18.39
C THR A 19 6.36 19.28 18.00
N GLU A 20 5.60 18.52 18.78
CA GLU A 20 5.42 17.08 18.58
C GLU A 20 4.45 16.80 17.42
N LYS A 21 4.77 15.78 16.62
CA LYS A 21 3.93 15.32 15.52
C LYS A 21 3.29 13.99 15.90
N ILE A 22 1.96 13.95 15.91
CA ILE A 22 1.23 12.71 16.10
C ILE A 22 1.39 11.84 14.86
N ASN A 23 1.58 10.55 15.07
CA ASN A 23 1.57 9.58 14.00
C ASN A 23 0.76 8.36 14.42
N ILE A 24 0.03 7.79 13.48
CA ILE A 24 -0.82 6.62 13.73
C ILE A 24 -0.35 5.43 12.92
N ARG A 25 -0.68 4.25 13.41
CA ARG A 25 -0.54 2.99 12.68
C ARG A 25 -1.93 2.52 12.32
N VAL A 26 -2.08 1.97 11.12
CA VAL A 26 -3.35 1.40 10.67
C VAL A 26 -3.10 -0.02 10.20
N GLY A 27 -3.86 -0.97 10.73
CA GLY A 27 -3.85 -2.37 10.31
C GLY A 27 -5.19 -2.78 9.72
N LEU A 28 -5.18 -3.48 8.58
CA LEU A 28 -6.38 -3.97 7.92
C LEU A 28 -6.29 -5.48 7.67
N HIS A 29 -7.40 -6.16 7.90
CA HIS A 29 -7.59 -7.56 7.55
C HIS A 29 -9.03 -7.82 7.13
N THR A 30 -9.23 -8.56 6.05
CA THR A 30 -10.54 -9.01 5.59
C THR A 30 -10.79 -10.45 6.04
N GLY A 31 -11.88 -10.68 6.78
CA GLY A 31 -12.28 -12.02 7.21
C GLY A 31 -13.63 -12.02 7.92
N ALA A 32 -14.15 -13.22 8.20
CA ALA A 32 -15.42 -13.39 8.90
C ALA A 32 -15.32 -12.97 10.37
N VAL A 33 -16.37 -12.34 10.87
CA VAL A 33 -16.50 -11.87 12.26
C VAL A 33 -17.89 -12.15 12.78
N VAL A 34 -17.99 -12.34 14.10
CA VAL A 34 -19.27 -12.41 14.83
C VAL A 34 -19.42 -11.10 15.60
N THR A 35 -20.63 -10.53 15.60
CA THR A 35 -20.93 -9.29 16.32
C THR A 35 -22.00 -9.55 17.38
N GLY A 36 -21.96 -8.82 18.49
CA GLY A 36 -22.94 -8.95 19.57
C GLY A 36 -22.90 -7.82 20.58
N VAL A 37 -23.92 -7.74 21.41
CA VAL A 37 -24.00 -6.81 22.55
C VAL A 37 -23.59 -7.54 23.82
N VAL A 38 -22.62 -6.97 24.54
CA VAL A 38 -22.13 -7.51 25.82
C VAL A 38 -22.60 -6.63 26.97
N GLY A 39 -23.21 -7.25 28.00
CA GLY A 39 -23.67 -6.59 29.21
C GLY A 39 -25.13 -6.14 29.15
N MET A 40 -25.87 -6.35 30.25
CA MET A 40 -27.28 -5.94 30.36
C MET A 40 -27.44 -4.49 30.82
N THR A 41 -26.69 -4.08 31.85
CA THR A 41 -26.79 -2.73 32.43
C THR A 41 -26.02 -1.68 31.64
N MET A 42 -24.93 -2.08 30.97
CA MET A 42 -24.10 -1.20 30.15
C MET A 42 -23.75 -1.93 28.84
N PRO A 43 -24.67 -1.93 27.85
CA PRO A 43 -24.48 -2.68 26.62
C PRO A 43 -23.33 -2.10 25.79
N ARG A 44 -22.39 -2.96 25.40
CA ARG A 44 -21.28 -2.62 24.49
C ARG A 44 -21.39 -3.46 23.23
N TYR A 45 -21.37 -2.81 22.07
CA TYR A 45 -21.26 -3.50 20.79
C TYR A 45 -19.83 -3.98 20.61
N CYS A 46 -19.66 -5.29 20.45
CA CYS A 46 -18.36 -5.93 20.33
C CYS A 46 -18.31 -6.84 19.11
N LEU A 47 -17.18 -6.81 18.42
CA LEU A 47 -16.84 -7.71 17.32
C LEU A 47 -15.85 -8.75 17.84
N PHE A 48 -16.10 -10.01 17.54
CA PHE A 48 -15.30 -11.15 17.93
C PHE A 48 -14.93 -12.01 16.72
N GLY A 49 -13.79 -12.68 16.81
CA GLY A 49 -13.33 -13.61 15.78
C GLY A 49 -11.83 -13.53 15.55
N ASP A 50 -11.33 -14.47 14.77
CA ASP A 50 -9.93 -14.50 14.38
C ASP A 50 -9.54 -13.32 13.48
N ALA A 51 -10.49 -12.83 12.67
CA ALA A 51 -10.24 -11.70 11.78
C ALA A 51 -9.93 -10.40 12.53
N VAL A 52 -10.64 -10.09 13.63
CA VAL A 52 -10.35 -8.90 14.46
C VAL A 52 -9.00 -9.01 15.16
N ASN A 53 -8.64 -10.21 15.62
CA ASN A 53 -7.34 -10.47 16.21
C ASN A 53 -6.23 -10.27 15.17
N THR A 54 -6.40 -10.82 13.97
CA THR A 54 -5.44 -10.66 12.86
C THR A 54 -5.29 -9.18 12.48
N ALA A 55 -6.39 -8.43 12.36
CA ALA A 55 -6.35 -6.99 12.09
C ALA A 55 -5.54 -6.22 13.15
N SER A 56 -5.77 -6.52 14.44
CA SER A 56 -5.01 -5.94 15.55
C SER A 56 -3.51 -6.26 15.45
N ARG A 57 -3.15 -7.47 14.98
CA ARG A 57 -1.74 -7.83 14.73
C ARG A 57 -1.15 -7.08 13.54
N MET A 58 -1.94 -6.80 12.49
CA MET A 58 -1.49 -5.95 11.39
C MET A 58 -1.20 -4.53 11.88
N GLU A 59 -2.04 -3.97 12.76
CA GLU A 59 -1.81 -2.63 13.33
C GLU A 59 -0.57 -2.61 14.23
N SER A 60 -0.45 -3.60 15.12
CA SER A 60 0.62 -3.67 16.12
C SER A 60 2.00 -3.81 15.50
N ASN A 61 2.12 -4.61 14.43
CA ASN A 61 3.37 -4.78 13.67
C ASN A 61 3.54 -3.72 12.57
N GLY A 62 2.60 -2.79 12.44
CA GLY A 62 2.60 -1.75 11.42
C GLY A 62 3.67 -0.68 11.63
N LYS A 63 3.97 0.09 10.58
CA LYS A 63 4.88 1.22 10.62
C LYS A 63 4.06 2.50 10.80
N PRO A 64 4.47 3.44 11.68
CA PRO A 64 3.79 4.72 11.82
C PRO A 64 3.67 5.45 10.47
N GLY A 65 2.49 5.98 10.17
CA GLY A 65 2.19 6.71 8.94
C GLY A 65 1.90 5.84 7.73
N ARG A 66 1.85 4.52 7.89
CA ARG A 66 1.53 3.56 6.81
C ARG A 66 0.36 2.66 7.19
N VAL A 67 -0.29 2.14 6.15
CA VAL A 67 -1.39 1.19 6.27
C VAL A 67 -0.87 -0.21 6.00
N HIS A 68 -0.87 -1.06 7.02
CA HIS A 68 -0.43 -2.44 6.97
C HIS A 68 -1.61 -3.36 6.66
N ILE A 69 -1.46 -4.26 5.69
CA ILE A 69 -2.55 -5.13 5.24
C ILE A 69 -2.09 -6.59 5.13
N SER A 70 -3.03 -7.51 5.35
CA SER A 70 -2.81 -8.94 5.08
C SER A 70 -2.94 -9.28 3.59
N THR A 71 -2.44 -10.45 3.19
CA THR A 71 -2.55 -10.95 1.81
C THR A 71 -4.00 -11.13 1.35
N GLU A 72 -4.92 -11.56 2.22
CA GLU A 72 -6.35 -11.66 1.89
C GLU A 72 -6.94 -10.30 1.53
N THR A 73 -6.55 -9.28 2.29
CA THR A 73 -6.99 -7.89 2.07
C THR A 73 -6.40 -7.34 0.78
N MET A 74 -5.12 -7.63 0.52
CA MET A 74 -4.47 -7.25 -0.73
C MET A 74 -5.21 -7.84 -1.94
N LYS A 75 -5.52 -9.14 -1.92
CA LYS A 75 -6.27 -9.81 -2.99
C LYS A 75 -7.66 -9.18 -3.17
N PHE A 76 -8.35 -8.89 -2.07
CA PHE A 76 -9.65 -8.25 -2.14
C PHE A 76 -9.60 -6.85 -2.77
N LEU A 77 -8.63 -6.03 -2.35
CA LEU A 77 -8.47 -4.66 -2.86
C LEU A 77 -8.02 -4.61 -4.32
N THR A 78 -7.14 -5.53 -4.74
CA THR A 78 -6.56 -5.54 -6.09
C THR A 78 -7.46 -6.25 -7.10
N VAL A 79 -8.06 -7.38 -6.74
CA VAL A 79 -8.83 -8.23 -7.66
C VAL A 79 -10.31 -7.89 -7.65
N VAL A 80 -10.91 -7.67 -6.48
CA VAL A 80 -12.37 -7.49 -6.36
C VAL A 80 -12.77 -6.03 -6.57
N ILE A 81 -12.12 -5.11 -5.84
CA ILE A 81 -12.43 -3.68 -5.97
C ILE A 81 -11.66 -3.07 -7.15
N GLY A 82 -10.37 -3.39 -7.26
CA GLY A 82 -9.47 -2.78 -8.23
C GLY A 82 -9.03 -1.35 -7.83
N GLY A 83 -8.04 -0.83 -8.54
CA GLY A 83 -7.57 0.56 -8.39
C GLY A 83 -6.62 0.83 -7.22
N TYR A 84 -6.37 -0.15 -6.35
CA TYR A 84 -5.40 -0.03 -5.26
C TYR A 84 -4.09 -0.72 -5.61
N ARG A 85 -2.96 -0.07 -5.28
CA ARG A 85 -1.63 -0.67 -5.37
C ARG A 85 -1.04 -0.94 -4.00
N THR A 86 -0.25 -1.99 -3.93
CA THR A 86 0.35 -2.49 -2.70
C THR A 86 1.83 -2.78 -2.90
N GLU A 87 2.63 -2.58 -1.87
CA GLU A 87 4.06 -2.90 -1.84
C GLU A 87 4.27 -4.13 -0.92
N PRO A 88 5.01 -5.17 -1.35
CA PRO A 88 5.29 -6.31 -0.49
C PRO A 88 6.20 -5.89 0.66
N ARG A 89 5.85 -6.29 1.89
CA ARG A 89 6.70 -6.09 3.07
C ARG A 89 7.62 -7.28 3.33
N GLY A 90 7.12 -8.48 3.02
CA GLY A 90 7.72 -9.76 3.42
C GLY A 90 6.93 -10.45 4.52
N GLU A 91 7.53 -11.49 5.10
CA GLU A 91 6.90 -12.32 6.13
C GLU A 91 6.96 -11.66 7.51
N VAL A 92 5.84 -11.73 8.24
CA VAL A 92 5.71 -11.27 9.62
C VAL A 92 5.16 -12.41 10.45
N ILE A 93 5.79 -12.68 11.59
CA ILE A 93 5.36 -13.73 12.52
C ILE A 93 4.13 -13.23 13.28
N VAL A 94 3.00 -13.90 13.05
CA VAL A 94 1.73 -13.63 13.71
C VAL A 94 1.41 -14.77 14.67
N LYS A 95 1.22 -14.41 15.95
CA LYS A 95 0.88 -15.36 17.01
C LYS A 95 -0.38 -16.15 16.64
N GLY A 96 -0.27 -17.48 16.60
CA GLY A 96 -1.37 -18.38 16.29
C GLY A 96 -1.53 -18.71 14.80
N LYS A 97 -0.84 -17.99 13.89
CA LYS A 97 -0.87 -18.25 12.44
C LYS A 97 0.49 -18.57 11.81
N GLY A 98 1.59 -18.30 12.51
CA GLY A 98 2.93 -18.52 12.00
C GLY A 98 3.42 -17.34 11.16
N ALA A 99 4.29 -17.60 10.18
CA ALA A 99 4.77 -16.59 9.25
C ALA A 99 3.67 -16.29 8.23
N LEU A 100 3.26 -15.02 8.13
CA LEU A 100 2.31 -14.54 7.14
C LEU A 100 2.97 -13.50 6.27
N GLU A 101 2.78 -13.61 4.96
CA GLU A 101 3.12 -12.53 4.04
C GLU A 101 2.22 -11.32 4.29
N THR A 102 2.84 -10.15 4.27
CA THR A 102 2.15 -8.89 4.53
C THR A 102 2.55 -7.83 3.52
N HIS A 103 1.68 -6.83 3.37
CA HIS A 103 1.82 -5.81 2.35
C HIS A 103 1.56 -4.42 2.95
N TRP A 104 2.14 -3.41 2.34
CA TRP A 104 1.80 -2.01 2.55
C TRP A 104 0.80 -1.58 1.51
N LEU A 105 -0.28 -0.94 1.94
CA LEU A 105 -1.20 -0.28 1.03
C LEU A 105 -0.65 1.11 0.71
N LEU A 106 -0.44 1.37 -0.59
CA LEU A 106 0.11 2.65 -1.05
C LEU A 106 -0.96 3.73 -1.04
N THR A 107 -0.60 4.90 -0.51
CA THR A 107 -1.44 6.10 -0.55
C THR A 107 -1.59 6.62 -1.99
N PRO A 108 -2.67 7.34 -2.32
CA PRO A 108 -2.84 7.93 -3.66
C PRO A 108 -1.62 8.73 -4.12
N GLU A 109 -1.00 9.50 -3.21
CA GLU A 109 0.19 10.30 -3.52
C GLU A 109 1.44 9.44 -3.80
N GLU A 110 1.54 8.24 -3.21
CA GLU A 110 2.59 7.27 -3.54
C GLU A 110 2.31 6.57 -4.87
N GLN A 111 1.05 6.30 -5.20
CA GLN A 111 0.65 5.68 -6.46
C GLN A 111 0.90 6.62 -7.66
N GLU A 112 0.58 7.91 -7.53
CA GLU A 112 0.86 8.93 -8.54
C GLU A 112 2.37 9.04 -8.82
N ARG A 113 3.19 9.10 -7.77
CA ARG A 113 4.65 9.14 -7.93
C ARG A 113 5.20 7.92 -8.67
N ILE A 114 4.65 6.74 -8.42
CA ILE A 114 5.05 5.53 -9.16
C ILE A 114 4.60 5.62 -10.62
N ASN A 115 3.40 6.11 -10.90
CA ASN A 115 2.95 6.32 -12.28
C ASN A 115 3.84 7.31 -13.03
N ASP A 116 4.22 8.42 -12.42
CA ASP A 116 5.14 9.40 -13.04
C ASP A 116 6.51 8.79 -13.33
N VAL A 117 7.05 7.97 -12.42
CA VAL A 117 8.33 7.30 -12.62
C VAL A 117 8.23 6.24 -13.71
N VAL A 118 7.17 5.43 -13.71
CA VAL A 118 6.92 4.41 -14.75
C VAL A 118 6.76 5.07 -16.12
N LEU A 119 5.98 6.16 -16.22
CA LEU A 119 5.82 6.92 -17.46
C LEU A 119 7.15 7.50 -17.94
N ARG A 120 7.98 8.05 -17.05
CA ARG A 120 9.32 8.53 -17.40
C ARG A 120 10.26 7.41 -17.85
N ILE A 121 10.16 6.24 -17.24
CA ILE A 121 10.92 5.05 -17.61
C ILE A 121 10.44 4.52 -18.96
N GLU A 122 9.14 4.46 -19.22
CA GLU A 122 8.56 4.06 -20.51
C GLU A 122 8.86 5.08 -21.61
N GLU A 123 8.86 6.39 -21.32
CA GLU A 123 9.34 7.41 -22.25
C GLU A 123 10.85 7.28 -22.51
N SER A 124 11.65 7.02 -21.48
CA SER A 124 13.10 6.82 -21.62
C SER A 124 13.44 5.51 -22.33
N LEU A 125 12.68 4.44 -22.11
CA LEU A 125 12.79 3.16 -22.81
C LEU A 125 12.21 3.24 -24.21
N SER A 126 11.13 3.98 -24.45
CA SER A 126 10.61 4.26 -25.80
C SER A 126 11.63 5.07 -26.59
N VAL A 127 12.25 6.09 -25.99
CA VAL A 127 13.35 6.83 -26.60
C VAL A 127 14.59 5.95 -26.76
N ALA A 128 14.95 5.10 -25.80
CA ALA A 128 16.09 4.20 -25.93
C ALA A 128 15.87 3.11 -26.98
N ILE A 129 14.69 2.49 -27.03
CA ILE A 129 14.27 1.54 -28.07
C ILE A 129 14.23 2.27 -29.40
N LYS A 130 13.63 3.46 -29.50
CA LYS A 130 13.56 4.25 -30.73
C LYS A 130 14.94 4.74 -31.18
N ILE A 131 15.86 5.08 -30.27
CA ILE A 131 17.28 5.33 -30.57
C ILE A 131 17.94 4.04 -31.04
N PHE A 132 17.67 2.88 -30.42
CA PHE A 132 18.25 1.60 -30.84
C PHE A 132 17.74 1.14 -32.22
N TYR A 133 16.47 1.42 -32.53
CA TYR A 133 15.88 1.19 -33.85
C TYR A 133 16.31 2.26 -34.87
N CYS A 134 16.60 3.50 -34.45
CA CYS A 134 17.03 4.60 -35.33
C CYS A 134 18.56 4.67 -35.55
N THR A 135 19.38 4.05 -34.70
CA THR A 135 20.85 4.06 -34.82
C THR A 135 21.41 2.86 -35.59
N ARG A 136 20.55 2.01 -36.20
CA ARG A 136 20.99 0.79 -36.92
C ARG A 136 20.70 0.76 -38.42
N SER A 137 20.47 1.90 -39.07
CA SER A 137 20.37 1.93 -40.54
C SER A 137 20.72 3.28 -41.18
N GLU A 138 21.86 3.87 -40.87
CA GLU A 138 22.54 4.79 -41.81
C GLU A 138 24.04 4.53 -41.80
N THR A 139 24.45 3.34 -42.24
CA THR A 139 25.72 3.25 -42.95
C THR A 139 25.48 3.73 -44.37
N CYS A 140 25.75 5.02 -44.56
CA CYS A 140 26.35 5.54 -45.78
C CYS A 140 27.51 4.62 -46.19
N CYS A 141 27.24 3.66 -47.06
CA CYS A 141 28.26 3.12 -47.96
C CYS A 141 27.84 3.54 -49.37
N GLY A 142 28.28 4.73 -49.77
CA GLY A 142 28.54 4.96 -51.17
C GLY A 142 29.61 3.97 -51.61
N ASN A 143 29.35 3.24 -52.68
CA ASN A 143 30.41 2.68 -53.51
C ASN A 143 30.01 2.88 -54.97
N ASN A 144 30.70 3.84 -55.55
CA ASN A 144 30.80 4.13 -56.95
C ASN A 144 32.03 3.35 -57.44
N ILE A 145 31.86 2.33 -58.29
CA ILE A 145 32.95 1.81 -59.13
C ILE A 145 32.39 1.04 -60.34
N ASN A 146 32.64 1.65 -61.51
CA ASN A 146 32.73 1.13 -62.89
C ASN A 146 31.46 0.64 -63.59
#